data_AF-A0A7Z9XT92-F1
#
_entry.id   AF-A0A7Z9XT92-F1
#
_cell.length_a   1.000
_cell.length_b   1.000
_cell.length_c   1.000
_cell.angle_alpha   90.00
_cell.angle_beta   90.00
_cell.angle_gamma   90.00
#
_symmetry.space_group_name_H-M   'P 1'
#
loop_
_entity.id
_entity.type
_entity.pdbx_description
1 polymer ?
#
loop_
_entity_poly.entity_id
_entity_poly.type
_entity_poly.pdbx_seq_one_letter_code
_entity_poly.pdbx_strand_id
1 'polypeptide(L)'
;DYPDFVVNFETSPGSGIGFLAGWRGKGGEKFLKGEPNPRQWEMYAKNNCVFHYKLPRSYQYMRNWNKGYLEWARAHAMTRYAEPITVHLYSEVLQKFRLAAQGKRPGKQPPERLRKRVEMYFDPLPFYHETLESRLIDTQTYPLNALTQRPMAMYHSWDSQNAWLRQIHTHNYLFVNPLLGKVNGFHDGDWVWVESPHGKVRCMARFSNAVEPGTVWTWNAIGKAAGAWGLTPKANESQKGFLLNHVISEELPACEAGEHMSNSDPVTGQAAWFDVRVRVYKADPEEPEVTSPQFVPQRALPGQQVRKGRWQAYFAGVFRKKAGISK
;
A
#
# COMPACT_ATOMS: atom_id res chain seq x y z
N ASP A 1 9.62 -24.62 -11.60
CA ASP A 1 8.80 -25.23 -10.54
C ASP A 1 8.76 -24.27 -9.35
N TYR A 2 7.62 -24.06 -8.69
CA TYR A 2 7.48 -23.01 -7.66
C TYR A 2 8.18 -23.38 -6.33
N PRO A 3 7.97 -24.59 -5.77
CA PRO A 3 8.78 -25.10 -4.67
C PRO A 3 10.29 -25.00 -4.91
N ASP A 4 10.74 -25.41 -6.10
CA ASP A 4 12.16 -25.32 -6.50
C ASP A 4 12.68 -23.88 -6.43
N PHE A 5 11.93 -22.92 -6.98
CA PHE A 5 12.27 -21.50 -6.86
C PHE A 5 12.36 -21.06 -5.39
N VAL A 6 11.36 -21.37 -4.56
CA VAL A 6 11.35 -20.95 -3.15
C VAL A 6 12.54 -21.53 -2.36
N VAL A 7 12.88 -22.79 -2.60
CA VAL A 7 13.97 -23.50 -1.92
C VAL A 7 15.34 -22.93 -2.32
N ASN A 8 15.55 -22.73 -3.62
CA ASN A 8 16.84 -22.35 -4.19
C ASN A 8 17.06 -20.84 -4.30
N PHE A 9 16.02 -20.03 -4.08
CA PHE A 9 16.14 -18.57 -4.11
C PHE A 9 17.18 -18.07 -3.09
N GLU A 10 17.98 -17.10 -3.53
CA GLU A 10 18.84 -16.29 -2.69
C GLU A 10 18.72 -14.82 -3.12
N THR A 11 18.81 -13.87 -2.18
CA THR A 11 18.71 -12.42 -2.47
C THR A 11 19.84 -11.91 -3.39
N SER A 12 20.99 -12.58 -3.36
CA SER A 12 22.08 -12.44 -4.33
C SER A 12 22.86 -13.76 -4.37
N PRO A 13 23.59 -14.07 -5.46
CA PRO A 13 24.31 -15.32 -5.59
C PRO A 13 25.22 -15.60 -4.38
N GLY A 14 24.98 -16.71 -3.66
CA GLY A 14 25.77 -17.12 -2.51
C GLY A 14 25.51 -16.34 -1.22
N SER A 15 24.46 -15.51 -1.17
CA SER A 15 24.16 -14.71 0.04
C SER A 15 23.76 -15.56 1.24
N GLY A 16 23.24 -16.77 0.99
CA GLY A 16 22.62 -17.63 2.00
C GLY A 16 21.26 -17.13 2.49
N ILE A 17 20.78 -15.97 2.03
CA ILE A 17 19.50 -15.39 2.45
C ILE A 17 18.42 -15.82 1.48
N GLY A 18 17.62 -16.79 1.89
CA GLY A 18 16.56 -17.36 1.06
C GLY A 18 15.21 -16.65 1.16
N PHE A 19 14.25 -17.15 0.41
CA PHE A 19 12.86 -16.68 0.45
C PHE A 19 12.20 -17.03 1.79
N LEU A 20 12.59 -18.16 2.37
CA LEU A 20 12.14 -18.65 3.67
C LEU A 20 13.29 -18.69 4.67
N ALA A 21 13.02 -18.27 5.91
CA ALA A 21 14.01 -18.13 6.97
C ALA A 21 14.36 -19.44 7.71
N GLY A 22 13.42 -20.37 7.86
CA GLY A 22 13.60 -21.56 8.69
C GLY A 22 14.33 -22.69 8.00
N TRP A 23 15.07 -23.52 8.76
CA TRP A 23 15.73 -24.74 8.27
C TRP A 23 16.58 -24.52 7.00
N ARG A 24 17.44 -23.49 7.01
CA ARG A 24 18.49 -23.26 6.01
C ARG A 24 19.69 -24.19 6.28
N GLY A 25 20.68 -24.18 5.38
CA GLY A 25 21.82 -25.11 5.42
C GLY A 25 21.45 -26.44 4.78
N LYS A 26 22.41 -27.14 4.17
CA LYS A 26 22.13 -28.34 3.36
C LYS A 26 21.36 -29.43 4.13
N GLY A 27 21.50 -29.50 5.45
CA GLY A 27 20.79 -30.43 6.33
C GLY A 27 19.54 -29.85 7.01
N GLY A 28 19.33 -28.53 6.96
CA GLY A 28 18.29 -27.81 7.69
C GLY A 28 18.70 -27.35 9.10
N GLU A 29 19.99 -27.27 9.37
CA GLU A 29 20.60 -26.95 10.67
C GLU A 29 20.76 -25.45 10.95
N LYS A 30 20.68 -24.61 9.90
CA LYS A 30 20.80 -23.15 9.98
C LYS A 30 19.42 -22.48 9.90
N PHE A 31 19.40 -21.18 10.14
CA PHE A 31 18.21 -20.35 10.04
C PHE A 31 18.61 -18.94 9.62
N LEU A 32 17.69 -18.21 8.99
CA LEU A 32 17.80 -16.88 8.39
C LEU A 32 18.85 -16.77 7.28
N LYS A 33 20.03 -17.36 7.48
CA LYS A 33 21.16 -17.40 6.56
C LYS A 33 21.75 -18.80 6.49
N GLY A 34 21.97 -19.30 5.29
CA GLY A 34 22.58 -20.59 5.00
C GLY A 34 22.25 -21.05 3.59
N GLU A 35 22.91 -22.11 3.15
CA GLU A 35 22.71 -22.74 1.85
C GLU A 35 21.25 -23.19 1.67
N PRO A 36 20.75 -23.29 0.42
CA PRO A 36 19.48 -23.95 0.12
C PRO A 36 19.39 -25.34 0.76
N ASN A 37 18.26 -25.62 1.41
CA ASN A 37 17.94 -26.93 1.96
C ASN A 37 16.91 -27.61 1.04
N PRO A 38 17.22 -28.72 0.37
CA PRO A 38 16.27 -29.39 -0.53
C PRO A 38 14.98 -29.83 0.16
N ARG A 39 14.99 -29.98 1.48
CA ARG A 39 13.82 -30.37 2.30
C ARG A 39 13.10 -29.18 2.93
N GLN A 40 13.52 -27.93 2.67
CA GLN A 40 12.96 -26.75 3.34
C GLN A 40 11.44 -26.67 3.17
N TRP A 41 10.94 -26.95 1.96
CA TRP A 41 9.51 -26.96 1.65
C TRP A 41 8.72 -27.94 2.53
N GLU A 42 9.20 -29.18 2.65
CA GLU A 42 8.59 -30.20 3.50
C GLU A 42 8.64 -29.83 4.98
N MET A 43 9.74 -29.20 5.43
CA MET A 43 9.87 -28.74 6.81
C MET A 43 8.81 -27.69 7.14
N TYR A 44 8.58 -26.73 6.25
CA TYR A 44 7.49 -25.77 6.42
C TYR A 44 6.12 -26.45 6.41
N ALA A 45 5.86 -27.36 5.48
CA ALA A 45 4.59 -28.11 5.44
C ALA A 45 4.31 -28.88 6.74
N LYS A 46 5.34 -29.49 7.35
CA LYS A 46 5.24 -30.20 8.64
C LYS A 46 5.04 -29.26 9.84
N ASN A 47 5.33 -27.97 9.69
CA ASN A 47 5.27 -26.96 10.77
C ASN A 47 4.21 -25.89 10.50
N ASN A 48 3.09 -26.26 9.86
CA ASN A 48 1.97 -25.37 9.54
C ASN A 48 2.38 -24.12 8.75
N CYS A 49 3.40 -24.24 7.90
CA CYS A 49 3.99 -23.16 7.13
C CYS A 49 4.56 -22.01 7.98
N VAL A 50 4.92 -22.28 9.25
CA VAL A 50 5.48 -21.29 10.17
C VAL A 50 6.88 -21.70 10.63
N PHE A 51 7.77 -20.71 10.74
CA PHE A 51 9.05 -20.82 11.41
C PHE A 51 9.14 -19.79 12.52
N HIS A 52 9.66 -20.19 13.69
CA HIS A 52 9.84 -19.30 14.83
C HIS A 52 11.26 -19.46 15.37
N TYR A 53 11.96 -18.33 15.48
CA TYR A 53 13.26 -18.23 16.13
C TYR A 53 13.16 -17.36 17.38
N LYS A 54 13.51 -17.93 18.53
CA LYS A 54 13.50 -17.20 19.80
C LYS A 54 14.86 -16.54 20.01
N LEU A 55 14.89 -15.21 19.92
CA LEU A 55 16.09 -14.44 20.28
C LEU A 55 16.50 -14.73 21.74
N PRO A 56 17.82 -14.77 22.04
CA PRO A 56 18.31 -14.77 23.42
C PRO A 56 17.66 -13.64 24.23
N ARG A 57 17.32 -13.89 25.51
CA ARG A 57 16.66 -12.87 26.36
C ARG A 57 17.42 -11.55 26.39
N SER A 58 18.75 -11.63 26.41
CA SER A 58 19.64 -10.46 26.39
C SER A 58 19.50 -9.61 25.12
N TYR A 59 18.98 -10.13 24.00
CA TYR A 59 18.85 -9.41 22.72
C TYR A 59 17.47 -8.77 22.51
N GLN A 60 16.51 -9.06 23.40
CA GLN A 60 15.10 -8.71 23.16
C GLN A 60 14.80 -7.22 23.44
N TYR A 61 15.64 -6.54 24.22
CA TYR A 61 15.42 -5.17 24.69
C TYR A 61 16.49 -4.20 24.17
N MET A 62 16.15 -2.91 24.08
CA MET A 62 17.05 -1.81 23.68
C MET A 62 17.81 -2.10 22.39
N ARG A 63 17.13 -2.67 21.39
CA ARG A 63 17.74 -3.18 20.14
C ARG A 63 18.57 -2.14 19.37
N ASN A 64 18.30 -0.86 19.57
CA ASN A 64 19.07 0.23 19.01
C ASN A 64 20.47 0.42 19.65
N TRP A 65 20.71 -0.07 20.87
CA TRP A 65 22.01 0.01 21.57
C TRP A 65 22.61 -1.36 21.91
N ASN A 66 21.83 -2.42 21.72
CA ASN A 66 22.19 -3.76 22.14
C ASN A 66 23.21 -4.37 21.18
N LYS A 67 24.49 -4.39 21.59
CA LYS A 67 25.59 -4.93 20.80
C LYS A 67 25.32 -6.35 20.29
N GLY A 68 24.86 -7.26 21.16
CA GLY A 68 24.59 -8.65 20.79
C GLY A 68 23.49 -8.77 19.73
N TYR A 69 22.42 -7.97 19.86
CA TYR A 69 21.38 -7.89 18.83
C TYR A 69 21.91 -7.30 17.52
N LEU A 70 22.67 -6.21 17.56
CA LEU A 70 23.17 -5.52 16.36
C LEU A 70 24.16 -6.40 15.57
N GLU A 71 25.04 -7.12 16.27
CA GLU A 71 25.94 -8.11 15.66
C GLU A 71 25.16 -9.27 15.04
N TRP A 72 24.15 -9.79 15.76
CA TRP A 72 23.26 -10.83 15.26
C TRP A 72 22.46 -10.36 14.04
N ALA A 73 21.90 -9.15 14.06
CA ALA A 73 21.11 -8.59 12.97
C ALA A 73 21.97 -8.40 11.70
N ARG A 74 23.20 -7.91 11.86
CA ARG A 74 24.17 -7.80 10.76
C ARG A 74 24.54 -9.18 10.20
N ALA A 75 24.82 -10.15 11.06
CA ALA A 75 25.19 -11.50 10.63
C ALA A 75 24.11 -12.18 9.77
N HIS A 76 22.84 -11.84 10.03
CA HIS A 76 21.67 -12.32 9.28
C HIS A 76 21.12 -11.31 8.26
N ALA A 77 21.93 -10.32 7.86
CA ALA A 77 21.62 -9.34 6.81
C ALA A 77 20.35 -8.49 7.05
N MET A 78 19.94 -8.29 8.30
CA MET A 78 18.85 -7.38 8.68
C MET A 78 19.31 -5.93 8.77
N THR A 79 20.57 -5.69 9.12
CA THR A 79 21.20 -4.37 9.15
C THR A 79 22.55 -4.42 8.43
N ARG A 80 23.00 -3.28 7.91
CA ARG A 80 24.30 -3.17 7.23
C ARG A 80 25.45 -3.05 8.22
N TYR A 81 25.24 -2.31 9.30
CA TYR A 81 26.24 -2.02 10.32
C TYR A 81 25.77 -2.50 11.69
N ALA A 82 26.73 -2.86 12.55
CA ALA A 82 26.49 -3.26 13.93
C ALA A 82 26.86 -2.12 14.88
N GLU A 83 26.27 -0.95 14.63
CA GLU A 83 26.50 0.30 15.36
C GLU A 83 25.19 0.76 16.00
N PRO A 84 25.24 1.55 17.10
CA PRO A 84 24.04 2.10 17.70
C PRO A 84 23.17 2.88 16.71
N ILE A 85 21.87 2.62 16.73
CA ILE A 85 20.87 3.34 15.91
C ILE A 85 20.41 4.56 16.71
N THR A 86 21.11 5.67 16.52
CA THR A 86 20.85 6.93 17.22
C THR A 86 19.83 7.78 16.46
N VAL A 87 18.86 8.34 17.19
CA VAL A 87 17.94 9.34 16.65
C VAL A 87 18.65 10.69 16.66
N HIS A 88 18.88 11.25 15.48
CA HIS A 88 19.50 12.56 15.33
C HIS A 88 18.43 13.65 15.31
N LEU A 89 18.53 14.63 16.21
CA LEU A 89 17.70 15.85 16.15
C LEU A 89 18.18 16.80 15.05
N TYR A 90 19.50 16.88 14.86
CA TYR A 90 20.13 17.64 13.79
C TYR A 90 20.72 16.69 12.75
N SER A 91 20.36 16.86 11.48
CA SER A 91 20.87 16.05 10.38
C SER A 91 22.00 16.75 9.60
N GLU A 92 23.24 16.36 9.89
CA GLU A 92 24.43 16.77 9.12
C GLU A 92 24.33 16.41 7.63
N VAL A 93 23.60 15.33 7.32
CA VAL A 93 23.36 14.92 5.94
C VAL A 93 22.48 15.94 5.23
N LEU A 94 21.34 16.32 5.81
CA LEU A 94 20.43 17.31 5.22
C LEU A 94 21.09 18.69 5.12
N GLN A 95 21.86 19.10 6.15
CA GLN A 95 22.60 20.37 6.10
C GLN A 95 23.53 20.46 4.89
N LYS A 96 24.21 19.37 4.50
CA LYS A 96 25.07 19.37 3.32
C LYS A 96 24.31 19.65 2.02
N PHE A 97 23.08 19.15 1.90
CA PHE A 97 22.21 19.43 0.75
C PHE A 97 21.73 20.88 0.77
N ARG A 98 21.34 21.39 1.95
CA ARG A 98 20.93 22.79 2.11
C ARG A 98 22.05 23.78 1.80
N LEU A 99 23.27 23.54 2.30
CA LEU A 99 24.43 24.38 2.00
C LEU A 99 24.82 24.36 0.51
N ALA A 100 24.63 23.22 -0.16
CA ALA A 100 24.78 23.14 -1.61
C ALA A 100 23.71 24.00 -2.31
N ALA A 101 22.44 23.88 -1.94
CA ALA A 101 21.39 24.75 -2.46
C ALA A 101 21.70 26.25 -2.24
N GLN A 102 22.34 26.61 -1.13
CA GLN A 102 22.77 27.99 -0.83
C GLN A 102 24.06 28.44 -1.53
N GLY A 103 24.73 27.56 -2.28
CA GLY A 103 26.03 27.86 -2.90
C GLY A 103 27.18 28.04 -1.89
N LYS A 104 26.99 27.65 -0.63
CA LYS A 104 27.98 27.83 0.46
C LYS A 104 28.96 26.66 0.60
N ARG A 105 28.83 25.64 -0.24
CA ARG A 105 29.69 24.45 -0.23
C ARG A 105 30.25 24.20 -1.63
N PRO A 106 31.55 23.86 -1.78
CA PRO A 106 32.12 23.47 -3.06
C PRO A 106 31.52 22.14 -3.57
N GLY A 107 31.46 21.98 -4.90
CA GLY A 107 31.02 20.75 -5.55
C GLY A 107 29.69 20.88 -6.28
N LYS A 108 29.00 19.73 -6.43
CA LYS A 108 27.77 19.63 -7.20
C LYS A 108 26.62 20.38 -6.51
N GLN A 109 26.00 21.29 -7.25
CA GLN A 109 24.81 22.02 -6.82
C GLN A 109 23.53 21.37 -7.35
N PRO A 110 22.39 21.51 -6.65
CA PRO A 110 21.11 21.10 -7.21
C PRO A 110 20.78 21.93 -8.47
N PRO A 111 20.01 21.37 -9.42
CA PRO A 111 19.50 22.11 -10.56
C PRO A 111 18.80 23.41 -10.13
N GLU A 112 18.95 24.48 -10.91
CA GLU A 112 18.44 25.82 -10.58
C GLU A 112 16.95 25.78 -10.18
N ARG A 113 16.12 25.12 -11.00
CA ARG A 113 14.67 25.00 -10.78
C ARG A 113 14.30 24.32 -9.44
N LEU A 114 15.20 23.52 -8.87
CA LEU A 114 14.98 22.76 -7.63
C LEU A 114 15.68 23.37 -6.43
N ARG A 115 16.49 24.42 -6.62
CA ARG A 115 17.36 24.96 -5.56
C ARG A 115 16.57 25.40 -4.34
N LYS A 116 15.50 26.18 -4.53
CA LYS A 116 14.60 26.62 -3.44
C LYS A 116 13.96 25.46 -2.70
N ARG A 117 13.50 24.43 -3.42
CA ARG A 117 12.90 23.22 -2.84
C ARG A 117 13.91 22.48 -1.97
N VAL A 118 15.14 22.28 -2.46
CA VAL A 118 16.20 21.64 -1.67
C VAL A 118 16.55 22.49 -0.44
N GLU A 119 16.68 23.81 -0.60
CA GLU A 119 16.99 24.70 0.52
C GLU A 119 15.90 24.68 1.62
N MET A 120 14.63 24.61 1.23
CA MET A 120 13.49 24.61 2.15
C MET A 120 13.36 23.29 2.91
N TYR A 121 13.37 22.16 2.20
CA TYR A 121 12.98 20.87 2.78
C TYR A 121 14.14 20.05 3.35
N PHE A 122 15.38 20.37 3.01
CA PHE A 122 16.56 19.76 3.62
C PHE A 122 17.02 20.56 4.84
N ASP A 123 16.05 21.07 5.63
CA ASP A 123 16.35 21.68 6.92
C ASP A 123 16.97 20.60 7.83
N PRO A 124 18.12 20.86 8.47
CA PRO A 124 18.72 19.89 9.36
C PRO A 124 17.93 19.70 10.66
N LEU A 125 16.99 20.59 10.98
CA LEU A 125 16.10 20.49 12.13
C LEU A 125 14.66 20.21 11.68
N PRO A 126 13.86 19.52 12.52
CA PRO A 126 12.43 19.39 12.28
C PRO A 126 11.75 20.76 12.22
N PHE A 127 10.87 20.94 11.25
CA PHE A 127 10.05 22.14 11.12
C PHE A 127 8.66 21.79 10.58
N TYR A 128 7.69 22.65 10.83
CA TYR A 128 6.35 22.51 10.28
C TYR A 128 6.28 23.07 8.87
N HIS A 129 5.55 22.37 7.99
CA HIS A 129 5.23 22.86 6.67
C HIS A 129 3.87 22.30 6.25
N GLU A 130 3.04 23.11 5.58
CA GLU A 130 1.78 22.63 5.01
C GLU A 130 2.05 21.55 3.95
N THR A 131 1.11 20.64 3.70
CA THR A 131 1.22 19.62 2.64
C THR A 131 1.53 20.27 1.28
N LEU A 132 2.31 19.58 0.44
CA LEU A 132 2.84 20.18 -0.79
C LEU A 132 1.73 20.64 -1.74
N GLU A 133 0.71 19.80 -1.89
CA GLU A 133 -0.43 20.05 -2.76
C GLU A 133 -1.33 21.15 -2.20
N SER A 134 -1.64 21.16 -0.89
CA SER A 134 -2.54 22.15 -0.29
C SER A 134 -2.05 23.59 -0.43
N ARG A 135 -0.75 23.81 -0.65
CA ARG A 135 -0.20 25.15 -0.94
C ARG A 135 -0.45 25.63 -2.36
N LEU A 136 -0.80 24.72 -3.27
CA LEU A 136 -0.92 24.95 -4.71
C LEU A 136 -2.37 24.83 -5.21
N ILE A 137 -3.32 24.54 -4.33
CA ILE A 137 -4.73 24.34 -4.67
C ILE A 137 -5.64 25.22 -3.80
N ASP A 138 -6.87 25.43 -4.25
CA ASP A 138 -7.90 26.14 -3.48
C ASP A 138 -8.49 25.23 -2.39
N THR A 139 -8.00 25.39 -1.16
CA THR A 139 -8.46 24.63 0.00
C THR A 139 -9.84 25.04 0.52
N GLN A 140 -10.43 26.15 0.01
CA GLN A 140 -11.82 26.50 0.28
C GLN A 140 -12.77 25.71 -0.62
N THR A 141 -12.42 25.56 -1.90
CA THR A 141 -13.17 24.70 -2.83
C THR A 141 -13.02 23.21 -2.48
N TYR A 142 -11.86 22.79 -1.98
CA TYR A 142 -11.57 21.42 -1.55
C TYR A 142 -11.27 21.36 -0.03
N PRO A 143 -12.29 21.46 0.84
CA PRO A 143 -12.10 21.67 2.27
C PRO A 143 -11.80 20.40 3.08
N LEU A 144 -11.98 19.21 2.50
CA LEU A 144 -11.89 17.95 3.25
C LEU A 144 -10.56 17.26 3.01
N ASN A 145 -9.99 16.65 4.06
CA ASN A 145 -8.89 15.70 3.92
C ASN A 145 -9.46 14.32 3.53
N ALA A 146 -8.86 13.65 2.54
CA ALA A 146 -9.29 12.31 2.14
C ALA A 146 -8.23 11.26 2.48
N LEU A 147 -8.62 10.23 3.23
CA LEU A 147 -7.71 9.19 3.71
C LEU A 147 -8.08 7.82 3.16
N THR A 148 -7.07 6.99 2.94
CA THR A 148 -7.24 5.57 2.60
C THR A 148 -6.62 4.70 3.69
N GLN A 149 -7.36 3.73 4.20
CA GLN A 149 -6.92 2.82 5.26
C GLN A 149 -6.85 1.39 4.74
N ARG A 150 -5.98 0.56 5.34
CA ARG A 150 -5.92 -0.86 4.99
C ARG A 150 -6.88 -1.64 5.88
N PRO A 151 -7.75 -2.50 5.33
CA PRO A 151 -8.59 -3.34 6.18
C PRO A 151 -7.73 -4.32 6.97
N MET A 152 -7.99 -4.43 8.28
CA MET A 152 -7.18 -5.27 9.17
C MET A 152 -7.25 -6.77 8.85
N ALA A 153 -8.32 -7.21 8.18
CA ALA A 153 -8.55 -8.61 7.83
C ALA A 153 -7.93 -9.01 6.47
N MET A 154 -7.24 -8.11 5.77
CA MET A 154 -6.61 -8.42 4.48
C MET A 154 -5.24 -7.77 4.31
N TYR A 155 -4.35 -8.44 3.59
CA TYR A 155 -3.09 -7.88 3.17
C TYR A 155 -3.20 -7.24 1.79
N HIS A 156 -3.41 -5.92 1.76
CA HIS A 156 -3.57 -5.17 0.51
C HIS A 156 -4.61 -5.81 -0.42
N SER A 157 -4.30 -5.88 -1.71
CA SER A 157 -5.09 -6.60 -2.71
C SER A 157 -4.80 -8.10 -2.73
N TRP A 158 -3.83 -8.60 -1.95
CA TRP A 158 -3.31 -9.96 -2.07
C TRP A 158 -4.24 -11.03 -1.50
N ASP A 159 -5.21 -10.65 -0.67
CA ASP A 159 -6.21 -11.60 -0.17
C ASP A 159 -7.52 -11.55 -0.97
N SER A 160 -7.50 -10.87 -2.12
CA SER A 160 -8.67 -10.71 -2.99
C SER A 160 -9.26 -12.00 -3.51
N GLN A 161 -8.50 -13.10 -3.52
CA GLN A 161 -8.93 -14.45 -3.89
C GLN A 161 -9.61 -15.20 -2.75
N ASN A 162 -9.50 -14.74 -1.50
CA ASN A 162 -10.10 -15.41 -0.36
C ASN A 162 -11.63 -15.25 -0.39
N ALA A 163 -12.33 -16.35 -0.62
CA ALA A 163 -13.78 -16.34 -0.80
C ALA A 163 -14.56 -15.86 0.45
N TRP A 164 -14.02 -16.03 1.65
CA TRP A 164 -14.65 -15.56 2.89
C TRP A 164 -14.42 -14.06 3.09
N LEU A 165 -13.20 -13.58 2.89
CA LEU A 165 -12.90 -12.15 3.00
C LEU A 165 -13.68 -11.32 1.98
N ARG A 166 -13.94 -11.86 0.78
CA ARG A 166 -14.81 -11.23 -0.21
C ARG A 166 -16.27 -11.08 0.22
N GLN A 167 -16.76 -11.91 1.13
CA GLN A 167 -18.11 -11.76 1.69
C GLN A 167 -18.15 -10.67 2.78
N ILE A 168 -17.04 -10.45 3.47
CA ILE A 168 -16.90 -9.43 4.52
C ILE A 168 -16.63 -8.05 3.91
N HIS A 169 -15.72 -8.00 2.94
CA HIS A 169 -15.28 -6.79 2.25
C HIS A 169 -15.70 -6.80 0.78
N THR A 170 -17.00 -7.05 0.54
CA THR A 170 -17.56 -7.17 -0.81
C THR A 170 -17.45 -5.88 -1.64
N HIS A 171 -17.57 -4.73 -1.00
CA HIS A 171 -17.29 -3.41 -1.55
C HIS A 171 -17.01 -2.45 -0.38
N ASN A 172 -16.53 -1.25 -0.69
CA ASN A 172 -16.23 -0.20 0.28
C ASN A 172 -17.21 0.98 0.17
N TYR A 173 -17.28 1.75 1.25
CA TYR A 173 -17.99 3.01 1.32
C TYR A 173 -17.00 4.15 1.57
N LEU A 174 -17.40 5.37 1.25
CA LEU A 174 -16.77 6.56 1.79
C LEU A 174 -17.38 6.84 3.16
N PHE A 175 -16.59 6.68 4.22
CA PHE A 175 -16.99 7.02 5.57
C PHE A 175 -16.89 8.53 5.76
N VAL A 176 -18.00 9.12 6.20
CA VAL A 176 -18.15 10.57 6.36
C VAL A 176 -18.86 10.89 7.68
N ASN A 177 -18.61 12.08 8.21
CA ASN A 177 -19.38 12.57 9.35
C ASN A 177 -20.81 12.96 8.92
N PRO A 178 -21.87 12.66 9.71
CA PRO A 178 -23.24 13.06 9.38
C PRO A 178 -23.45 14.56 9.15
N LEU A 179 -22.67 15.41 9.82
CA LEU A 179 -22.73 16.87 9.63
C LEU A 179 -22.36 17.26 8.20
N LEU A 180 -21.43 16.54 7.57
CA LEU A 180 -21.04 16.79 6.19
C LEU A 180 -22.21 16.50 5.24
N GLY A 181 -22.93 15.40 5.47
CA GLY A 181 -24.13 15.06 4.69
C GLY A 181 -25.25 16.08 4.86
N LYS A 182 -25.45 16.57 6.09
CA LYS A 182 -26.42 17.65 6.38
C LYS A 182 -26.08 18.94 5.62
N VAL A 183 -24.81 19.34 5.59
CA VAL A 183 -24.36 20.57 4.91
C VAL A 183 -24.49 20.44 3.38
N ASN A 184 -24.20 19.27 2.82
CA ASN A 184 -24.16 19.04 1.37
C ASN A 184 -25.43 18.37 0.79
N GLY A 185 -26.46 18.14 1.61
CA GLY A 185 -27.76 17.63 1.16
C GLY A 185 -27.78 16.15 0.73
N PHE A 186 -26.95 15.29 1.31
CA PHE A 186 -26.97 13.84 1.08
C PHE A 186 -27.15 13.05 2.38
N HIS A 187 -27.67 11.82 2.26
CA HIS A 187 -28.01 10.93 3.39
C HIS A 187 -27.08 9.71 3.46
N ASP A 188 -27.19 8.95 4.57
CA ASP A 188 -26.49 7.67 4.73
C ASP A 188 -26.91 6.70 3.62
N GLY A 189 -25.94 6.14 2.88
CA GLY A 189 -26.18 5.24 1.75
C GLY A 189 -26.35 5.92 0.39
N ASP A 190 -26.42 7.26 0.32
CA ASP A 190 -26.52 7.98 -0.95
C ASP A 190 -25.25 7.81 -1.80
N TRP A 191 -25.43 7.88 -3.13
CA TRP A 191 -24.32 8.04 -4.05
C TRP A 191 -23.80 9.48 -4.02
N VAL A 192 -22.48 9.62 -3.94
CA VAL A 192 -21.78 10.89 -3.88
C VAL A 192 -20.61 10.91 -4.85
N TRP A 193 -20.26 12.11 -5.30
CA TRP A 193 -19.00 12.40 -5.95
C TRP A 193 -17.99 12.88 -4.91
N VAL A 194 -16.79 12.30 -4.98
CA VAL A 194 -15.59 12.76 -4.29
C VAL A 194 -14.67 13.33 -5.34
N GLU A 195 -14.35 14.62 -5.26
CA GLU A 195 -13.61 15.33 -6.30
C GLU A 195 -12.43 16.08 -5.68
N SER A 196 -11.26 15.92 -6.28
CA SER A 196 -10.08 16.76 -6.07
C SER A 196 -9.83 17.62 -7.31
N PRO A 197 -8.85 18.54 -7.29
CA PRO A 197 -8.44 19.26 -8.49
C PRO A 197 -8.05 18.38 -9.68
N HIS A 198 -7.72 17.10 -9.43
CA HIS A 198 -7.12 16.20 -10.41
C HIS A 198 -8.10 15.20 -11.02
N GLY A 199 -9.21 14.97 -10.35
CA GLY A 199 -10.16 13.95 -10.76
C GLY A 199 -11.29 13.74 -9.77
N LYS A 200 -12.21 12.85 -10.13
CA LYS A 200 -13.36 12.54 -9.31
C LYS A 200 -13.72 11.06 -9.33
N VAL A 201 -14.31 10.60 -8.22
CA VAL A 201 -14.80 9.24 -8.01
C VAL A 201 -16.24 9.28 -7.53
N ARG A 202 -17.09 8.43 -8.12
CA ARG A 202 -18.45 8.21 -7.63
C ARG A 202 -18.47 6.98 -6.73
N CYS A 203 -19.04 7.11 -5.54
CA CYS A 203 -19.13 6.04 -4.56
C CYS A 203 -20.34 6.22 -3.63
N MET A 204 -20.63 5.21 -2.80
CA MET A 204 -21.66 5.33 -1.78
C MET A 204 -21.08 5.90 -0.49
N ALA A 205 -21.78 6.87 0.12
CA ALA A 205 -21.45 7.41 1.42
C ALA A 205 -21.96 6.50 2.55
N ARG A 206 -21.22 6.44 3.66
CA ARG A 206 -21.66 5.80 4.90
C ARG A 206 -21.36 6.72 6.09
N PHE A 207 -22.38 7.09 6.83
CA PHE A 207 -22.26 7.97 7.98
C PHE A 207 -21.61 7.26 9.16
N SER A 208 -20.69 7.96 9.83
CA SER A 208 -20.07 7.53 11.07
C SER A 208 -19.69 8.73 11.94
N ASN A 209 -20.14 8.73 13.20
CA ASN A 209 -19.75 9.74 14.18
C ASN A 209 -18.30 9.61 14.65
N ALA A 210 -17.61 8.53 14.29
CA ALA A 210 -16.18 8.35 14.56
C ALA A 210 -15.28 9.08 13.54
N VAL A 211 -15.87 9.71 12.52
CA VAL A 211 -15.16 10.47 11.49
C VAL A 211 -15.11 11.93 11.91
N GLU A 212 -13.91 12.52 11.93
CA GLU A 212 -13.72 13.96 12.14
C GLU A 212 -14.41 14.75 11.00
N PRO A 213 -15.19 15.82 11.28
CA PRO A 213 -16.00 16.52 10.27
C PRO A 213 -15.27 17.04 9.03
N GLY A 214 -14.01 17.44 9.14
CA GLY A 214 -13.15 17.88 8.05
C GLY A 214 -12.44 16.76 7.29
N THR A 215 -12.79 15.50 7.55
CA THR A 215 -12.11 14.32 7.01
C THR A 215 -13.11 13.32 6.42
N VAL A 216 -12.71 12.65 5.34
CA VAL A 216 -13.40 11.47 4.80
C VAL A 216 -12.41 10.34 4.63
N TRP A 217 -12.85 9.09 4.72
CA TRP A 217 -11.95 7.97 4.52
C TRP A 217 -12.60 6.73 3.93
N THR A 218 -11.81 5.87 3.30
CA THR A 218 -12.28 4.57 2.79
C THR A 218 -11.23 3.47 2.97
N TRP A 219 -11.65 2.23 2.75
CA TRP A 219 -10.78 1.07 2.68
C TRP A 219 -10.06 1.00 1.33
N ASN A 220 -8.73 0.90 1.36
CA ASN A 220 -7.90 0.64 0.20
C ASN A 220 -8.09 -0.80 -0.32
N ALA A 221 -7.73 -1.02 -1.60
CA ALA A 221 -7.63 -2.31 -2.25
C ALA A 221 -8.95 -3.12 -2.39
N ILE A 222 -10.09 -2.49 -2.10
CA ILE A 222 -11.41 -3.12 -2.24
C ILE A 222 -11.95 -3.02 -3.67
N GLY A 223 -11.93 -1.83 -4.26
CA GLY A 223 -12.37 -1.60 -5.63
C GLY A 223 -11.48 -2.30 -6.65
N LYS A 224 -12.09 -2.99 -7.63
CA LYS A 224 -11.38 -3.84 -8.60
C LYS A 224 -11.97 -3.68 -9.99
N ALA A 225 -11.13 -3.60 -11.01
CA ALA A 225 -11.60 -3.58 -12.39
C ALA A 225 -12.40 -4.86 -12.72
N ALA A 226 -13.43 -4.74 -13.55
CA ALA A 226 -14.16 -5.88 -14.08
C ALA A 226 -13.19 -6.87 -14.77
N GLY A 227 -13.36 -8.18 -14.55
CA GLY A 227 -12.47 -9.22 -15.10
C GLY A 227 -11.19 -9.47 -14.29
N ALA A 228 -10.72 -8.49 -13.51
CA ALA A 228 -9.50 -8.65 -12.71
C ALA A 228 -9.61 -9.82 -11.74
N TRP A 229 -8.55 -10.62 -11.61
CA TRP A 229 -8.51 -11.81 -10.75
C TRP A 229 -9.67 -12.80 -10.96
N GLY A 230 -10.23 -12.86 -12.18
CA GLY A 230 -11.35 -13.74 -12.52
C GLY A 230 -12.71 -13.28 -12.00
N LEU A 231 -12.84 -12.01 -11.61
CA LEU A 231 -14.13 -11.41 -11.26
C LEU A 231 -15.05 -11.35 -12.48
N THR A 232 -16.33 -11.61 -12.27
CA THR A 232 -17.33 -11.33 -13.31
C THR A 232 -17.48 -9.83 -13.49
N PRO A 233 -17.86 -9.35 -14.69
CA PRO A 233 -18.16 -7.94 -14.89
C PRO A 233 -19.24 -7.38 -13.96
N LYS A 234 -20.13 -8.23 -13.43
CA LYS A 234 -21.19 -7.84 -12.49
C LYS A 234 -20.81 -8.03 -11.01
N ALA A 235 -19.53 -8.23 -10.69
CA ALA A 235 -19.09 -8.41 -9.30
C ALA A 235 -19.19 -7.10 -8.53
N ASN A 236 -19.65 -7.14 -7.27
CA ASN A 236 -19.80 -5.94 -6.44
C ASN A 236 -18.48 -5.18 -6.27
N GLU A 237 -17.34 -5.87 -6.20
CA GLU A 237 -16.02 -5.26 -6.14
C GLU A 237 -15.73 -4.32 -7.32
N SER A 238 -16.36 -4.58 -8.48
CA SER A 238 -16.24 -3.77 -9.70
C SER A 238 -17.36 -2.76 -9.90
N GLN A 239 -18.57 -3.10 -9.48
CA GLN A 239 -19.75 -2.25 -9.68
C GLN A 239 -19.94 -1.23 -8.55
N LYS A 240 -19.59 -1.62 -7.32
CA LYS A 240 -19.81 -0.84 -6.09
C LYS A 240 -18.51 -0.50 -5.35
N GLY A 241 -17.43 -1.24 -5.59
CA GLY A 241 -16.12 -0.95 -5.05
C GLY A 241 -15.44 0.19 -5.80
N PHE A 242 -14.65 1.00 -5.09
CA PHE A 242 -13.88 2.09 -5.67
C PHE A 242 -12.50 2.21 -5.04
N LEU A 243 -11.60 2.95 -5.71
CA LEU A 243 -10.30 3.32 -5.19
C LEU A 243 -10.21 4.84 -5.08
N LEU A 244 -9.83 5.33 -3.91
CA LEU A 244 -9.59 6.77 -3.69
C LEU A 244 -8.41 7.27 -4.53
N ASN A 245 -7.55 6.37 -5.00
CA ASN A 245 -6.39 6.66 -5.85
C ASN A 245 -6.70 7.57 -7.06
N HIS A 246 -7.91 7.49 -7.62
CA HIS A 246 -8.30 8.31 -8.77
C HIS A 246 -8.43 9.81 -8.47
N VAL A 247 -8.45 10.21 -7.19
CA VAL A 247 -8.43 11.63 -6.79
C VAL A 247 -7.05 12.07 -6.28
N ILE A 248 -6.06 11.17 -6.23
CA ILE A 248 -4.70 11.45 -5.75
C ILE A 248 -3.78 11.59 -6.97
N SER A 249 -3.06 12.71 -7.08
CA SER A 249 -2.11 12.93 -8.16
C SER A 249 -0.69 12.55 -7.78
N GLU A 250 0.05 11.96 -8.74
CA GLU A 250 1.49 11.74 -8.64
C GLU A 250 2.31 13.02 -8.89
N GLU A 251 1.69 14.04 -9.50
CA GLU A 251 2.29 15.33 -9.80
C GLU A 251 1.55 16.47 -9.12
N LEU A 252 2.31 17.45 -8.61
CA LEU A 252 1.77 18.72 -8.14
C LEU A 252 1.28 19.55 -9.33
N PRO A 253 0.29 20.45 -9.11
CA PRO A 253 0.00 21.50 -10.09
C PRO A 253 1.27 22.27 -10.49
N ALA A 254 1.25 22.84 -11.71
CA ALA A 254 2.36 23.64 -12.22
C ALA A 254 2.76 24.72 -11.20
N CYS A 255 4.06 24.80 -10.91
CA CYS A 255 4.60 25.68 -9.87
C CYS A 255 5.93 26.30 -10.30
N GLU A 256 6.56 27.10 -9.42
CA GLU A 256 7.82 27.80 -9.72
C GLU A 256 8.98 26.88 -10.16
N ALA A 257 8.88 25.58 -9.87
CA ALA A 257 9.90 24.59 -10.19
C ALA A 257 9.58 23.79 -11.48
N GLY A 258 8.50 24.11 -12.19
CA GLY A 258 8.14 23.59 -13.51
C GLY A 258 6.70 23.09 -13.62
N GLU A 259 6.33 22.67 -14.84
CA GLU A 259 5.02 22.08 -15.16
C GLU A 259 4.86 20.66 -14.58
N HIS A 260 5.95 19.90 -14.53
CA HIS A 260 5.97 18.53 -14.00
C HIS A 260 6.82 18.47 -12.73
N MET A 261 6.13 18.42 -11.58
CA MET A 261 6.76 18.25 -10.28
C MET A 261 6.14 17.07 -9.55
N SER A 262 6.97 16.16 -9.05
CA SER A 262 6.47 15.01 -8.29
C SER A 262 5.79 15.46 -6.98
N ASN A 263 4.61 14.89 -6.73
CA ASN A 263 3.91 14.93 -5.46
C ASN A 263 4.45 13.86 -4.50
N SER A 264 5.71 14.05 -4.13
CA SER A 264 6.43 13.18 -3.21
C SER A 264 7.18 13.99 -2.15
N ASP A 265 7.42 13.34 -1.01
CA ASP A 265 8.25 13.84 0.07
C ASP A 265 9.59 14.35 -0.52
N PRO A 266 9.93 15.64 -0.34
CA PRO A 266 11.09 16.25 -1.00
C PRO A 266 12.43 15.63 -0.63
N VAL A 267 12.51 14.89 0.49
CA VAL A 267 13.75 14.32 1.03
C VAL A 267 13.92 12.86 0.61
N THR A 268 12.87 12.06 0.74
CA THR A 268 12.89 10.60 0.55
C THR A 268 12.32 10.16 -0.80
N GLY A 269 11.53 11.00 -1.46
CA GLY A 269 10.79 10.65 -2.67
C GLY A 269 9.57 9.76 -2.41
N GLN A 270 9.15 9.58 -1.16
CA GLN A 270 7.95 8.82 -0.83
C GLN A 270 6.68 9.53 -1.34
N ALA A 271 5.79 8.81 -2.02
CA ALA A 271 4.55 9.36 -2.55
C ALA A 271 3.62 9.91 -1.45
N ALA A 272 2.97 11.05 -1.72
CA ALA A 272 2.10 11.77 -0.79
C ALA A 272 0.65 11.25 -0.80
N TRP A 273 0.44 10.03 -0.29
CA TRP A 273 -0.87 9.36 -0.32
C TRP A 273 -1.96 9.96 0.59
N PHE A 274 -1.58 10.80 1.55
CA PHE A 274 -2.45 11.26 2.63
C PHE A 274 -2.68 12.79 2.63
N ASP A 275 -2.16 13.47 1.62
CA ASP A 275 -2.17 14.94 1.53
C ASP A 275 -3.39 15.45 0.72
N VAL A 276 -4.12 14.55 0.07
CA VAL A 276 -5.16 14.91 -0.89
C VAL A 276 -6.32 15.65 -0.24
N ARG A 277 -6.73 16.74 -0.89
CA ARG A 277 -7.90 17.53 -0.53
C ARG A 277 -9.03 17.29 -1.50
N VAL A 278 -10.25 17.16 -0.97
CA VAL A 278 -11.45 16.88 -1.76
C VAL A 278 -12.63 17.73 -1.35
N ARG A 279 -13.62 17.79 -2.23
CA ARG A 279 -15.01 18.12 -1.91
C ARG A 279 -15.89 16.90 -2.13
N VAL A 280 -17.00 16.84 -1.40
CA VAL A 280 -17.98 15.76 -1.51
C VAL A 280 -19.35 16.35 -1.70
N TYR A 281 -20.05 15.90 -2.74
CA TYR A 281 -21.39 16.37 -3.10
C TYR A 281 -22.24 15.21 -3.62
N LYS A 282 -23.57 15.38 -3.58
CA LYS A 282 -24.52 14.34 -4.00
C LYS A 282 -24.38 14.06 -5.50
N ALA A 283 -24.40 12.78 -5.88
CA ALA A 283 -24.46 12.39 -7.28
C ALA A 283 -25.87 12.63 -7.83
N ASP A 284 -25.98 12.88 -9.14
CA ASP A 284 -27.29 13.08 -9.77
C ASP A 284 -28.10 11.77 -9.71
N PRO A 285 -29.40 11.79 -9.37
CA PRO A 285 -30.24 10.59 -9.36
C PRO A 285 -30.35 9.86 -10.70
N GLU A 286 -30.13 10.55 -11.83
CA GLU A 286 -30.14 9.94 -13.17
C GLU A 286 -28.81 9.22 -13.49
N GLU A 287 -27.77 9.45 -12.69
CA GLU A 287 -26.51 8.76 -12.86
C GLU A 287 -26.61 7.27 -12.50
N PRO A 288 -25.90 6.38 -13.22
CA PRO A 288 -25.93 4.95 -12.93
C PRO A 288 -25.50 4.62 -11.49
N GLU A 289 -26.17 3.67 -10.84
CA GLU A 289 -25.81 3.14 -9.52
C GLU A 289 -24.58 2.20 -9.56
N VAL A 290 -23.50 2.69 -10.16
CA VAL A 290 -22.17 2.06 -10.18
C VAL A 290 -21.11 3.08 -9.79
N THR A 291 -19.97 2.62 -9.29
CA THR A 291 -18.82 3.50 -9.03
C THR A 291 -18.27 4.07 -10.33
N SER A 292 -17.55 5.18 -10.24
CA SER A 292 -16.86 5.80 -11.37
C SER A 292 -15.44 6.17 -10.95
N PRO A 293 -14.41 6.03 -11.81
CA PRO A 293 -14.47 5.60 -13.22
C PRO A 293 -14.74 4.10 -13.41
N GLN A 294 -15.30 3.73 -14.57
CA GLN A 294 -15.44 2.34 -15.03
C GLN A 294 -14.57 2.11 -16.26
N PHE A 295 -14.04 0.89 -16.39
CA PHE A 295 -13.14 0.51 -17.48
C PHE A 295 -13.64 -0.74 -18.20
N VAL A 296 -13.19 -0.93 -19.44
CA VAL A 296 -13.46 -2.15 -20.21
C VAL A 296 -12.99 -3.38 -19.41
N PRO A 297 -13.82 -4.44 -19.27
CA PRO A 297 -13.43 -5.62 -18.53
C PRO A 297 -12.11 -6.24 -19.03
N GLN A 298 -11.24 -6.60 -18.07
CA GLN A 298 -9.99 -7.28 -18.39
C GLN A 298 -10.25 -8.62 -19.07
N ARG A 299 -9.44 -8.91 -20.09
CA ARG A 299 -9.48 -10.19 -20.79
C ARG A 299 -8.90 -11.29 -19.92
N ALA A 300 -9.36 -12.52 -20.11
CA ALA A 300 -8.77 -13.68 -19.47
C ALA A 300 -7.29 -13.81 -19.86
N LEU A 301 -6.42 -14.08 -18.88
CA LEU A 301 -5.00 -14.30 -19.12
C LEU A 301 -4.76 -15.70 -19.71
N PRO A 302 -3.69 -15.91 -20.50
CA PRO A 302 -3.30 -17.25 -20.95
C PRO A 302 -3.18 -18.24 -19.79
N GLY A 303 -3.74 -19.44 -19.94
CA GLY A 303 -3.75 -20.47 -18.89
C GLY A 303 -4.81 -20.29 -17.80
N GLN A 304 -5.51 -19.16 -17.75
CA GLN A 304 -6.65 -18.99 -16.86
C GLN A 304 -7.84 -19.82 -17.38
N GLN A 305 -8.32 -20.76 -16.56
CA GLN A 305 -9.47 -21.56 -16.96
C GLN A 305 -10.70 -20.67 -17.15
N VAL A 306 -11.31 -20.76 -18.33
CA VAL A 306 -12.60 -20.11 -18.58
C VAL A 306 -13.62 -20.69 -17.60
N ARG A 307 -14.36 -19.81 -16.93
CA ARG A 307 -15.34 -20.20 -15.92
C ARG A 307 -16.37 -21.15 -16.55
N LYS A 308 -16.36 -22.40 -16.11
CA LYS A 308 -17.34 -23.41 -16.53
C LYS A 308 -18.75 -22.96 -16.16
N GLY A 309 -19.75 -23.29 -16.98
CA GLY A 309 -21.14 -22.92 -16.72
C GLY A 309 -21.63 -23.45 -15.37
N ARG A 310 -22.65 -22.82 -14.77
CA ARG A 310 -23.19 -23.19 -13.43
C ARG A 310 -23.45 -24.69 -13.29
N TRP A 311 -24.00 -25.30 -14.34
CA TRP A 311 -24.28 -26.74 -14.40
C TRP A 311 -22.98 -27.57 -14.40
N GLN A 312 -22.01 -27.21 -15.25
CA GLN A 312 -20.71 -27.87 -15.32
C GLN A 312 -19.91 -27.74 -14.00
N ALA A 313 -20.00 -26.60 -13.30
CA ALA A 313 -19.36 -26.40 -12.00
C ALA A 313 -19.98 -27.27 -10.90
N TYR A 314 -21.31 -27.37 -10.86
CA TYR A 314 -22.04 -28.24 -9.93
C TYR A 314 -21.66 -29.71 -10.13
N PHE A 315 -21.75 -30.20 -11.36
CA PHE A 315 -21.41 -31.58 -11.68
C PHE A 315 -19.92 -31.88 -11.50
N ALA A 316 -19.01 -30.96 -11.84
CA ALA A 316 -17.59 -31.14 -11.57
C ALA A 316 -17.29 -31.31 -10.07
N GLY A 317 -18.02 -30.60 -9.20
CA GLY A 317 -17.94 -30.79 -7.74
C GLY A 317 -18.43 -32.17 -7.30
N VAL A 318 -19.55 -32.64 -7.87
CA VAL A 318 -20.10 -33.98 -7.61
C VAL A 318 -19.16 -35.09 -8.09
N PHE A 319 -18.59 -34.95 -9.28
CA PHE A 319 -17.67 -35.94 -9.85
C PHE A 319 -16.30 -35.96 -9.16
N ARG A 320 -15.74 -34.80 -8.77
CA ARG A 320 -14.51 -34.77 -7.94
C ARG A 320 -14.69 -35.45 -6.59
N LYS A 321 -15.85 -35.23 -5.95
CA LYS A 321 -16.20 -35.88 -4.69
C LYS A 321 -16.35 -37.40 -4.85
N LYS A 322 -16.94 -37.86 -5.96
CA LYS A 322 -17.02 -39.30 -6.31
C LYS A 322 -15.65 -39.92 -6.65
N ALA A 323 -14.73 -39.14 -7.22
CA ALA A 323 -13.39 -39.60 -7.60
C ALA A 323 -12.38 -39.59 -6.44
N GLY A 324 -12.78 -39.25 -5.21
CA GLY A 324 -11.88 -39.20 -4.05
C GLY A 324 -10.86 -38.06 -4.10
N ILE A 325 -11.01 -37.10 -5.02
CA ILE A 325 -10.11 -35.96 -5.16
C ILE A 325 -10.55 -34.89 -4.15
N SER A 326 -9.91 -34.90 -2.98
CA SER A 326 -10.05 -33.85 -1.96
C SER A 326 -9.55 -32.50 -2.49
N LYS A 327 -10.13 -31.42 -1.95
CA LYS A 327 -9.78 -30.02 -2.27
C LYS A 327 -8.30 -29.72 -2.09
#